data_AF-A0A2H3IQZ5-F1
#
_entry.id   AF-A0A2H3IQZ5-F1
#
_cell.length_a   1.000
_cell.length_b   1.000
_cell.length_c   1.000
_cell.angle_alpha   90.00
_cell.angle_beta   90.00
_cell.angle_gamma   90.00
#
_symmetry.space_group_name_H-M   'P 1'
#
loop_
_entity.id
_entity.type
_entity.pdbx_description
1 polymer ?
#
loop_
_entity_poly.entity_id
_entity_poly.type
_entity_poly.pdbx_seq_one_letter_code
_entity_poly.pdbx_strand_id
1 'polypeptide(L)'
;MPGNLIEWVHYVYCFAHRFLISRLEELALQHLERILLTCDAPNDLFFSRLADAIHLIYESTPKISQFPNTARQLLSQYVAQNFTTLPDEGFKSLVSEGGDFMIDVAQKLAQQIATVGRSNQSVDEHIHELEMKIDRLELESQREKSVLERTEEEIGEWESWNRDITAKGLRPRGDAESFELAIIVSFLLVFSCSLYIDIAFAQ
;
A
#
# COMPACT_ATOMS: atom_id res chain seq x y z
N MET A 1 -28.63 6.39 35.89
CA MET A 1 -28.13 7.76 35.68
C MET A 1 -26.66 7.67 35.24
N PRO A 2 -26.38 7.58 33.93
CA PRO A 2 -25.01 7.43 33.41
C PRO A 2 -24.34 8.79 33.19
N GLY A 3 -24.58 9.75 34.10
CA GLY A 3 -23.87 11.03 34.10
C GLY A 3 -22.64 10.89 34.99
N ASN A 4 -21.47 11.26 34.47
CA ASN A 4 -20.20 11.45 35.20
C ASN A 4 -19.22 10.28 35.23
N LEU A 5 -19.32 9.30 34.32
CA LEU A 5 -18.37 8.17 34.31
C LEU A 5 -16.90 8.62 34.16
N ILE A 6 -16.64 9.66 33.36
CA ILE A 6 -15.29 10.22 33.13
C ILE A 6 -14.79 10.97 34.36
N GLU A 7 -15.63 11.80 34.98
CA GLU A 7 -15.28 12.53 36.20
C GLU A 7 -14.92 11.55 37.33
N TRP A 8 -15.70 10.47 37.49
CA TRP A 8 -15.39 9.42 38.47
C TRP A 8 -14.07 8.72 38.19
N VAL A 9 -13.80 8.35 36.94
CA VAL A 9 -12.53 7.71 36.55
C VAL A 9 -11.35 8.65 36.83
N HIS A 10 -11.50 9.94 36.52
CA HIS A 10 -10.51 10.96 36.86
C HIS A 10 -10.28 11.07 38.37
N TYR A 11 -11.33 11.27 39.18
CA TYR A 11 -11.18 11.44 40.64
C TYR A 11 -10.53 10.23 41.29
N VAL A 12 -10.93 9.02 40.87
CA VAL A 12 -10.36 7.77 41.35
C VAL A 12 -8.90 7.64 40.93
N TYR A 13 -8.57 8.01 39.69
CA TYR A 13 -7.18 8.02 39.19
C TYR A 13 -6.30 9.00 39.97
N CYS A 14 -6.70 10.26 40.08
CA CYS A 14 -5.92 11.28 40.80
C CYS A 14 -5.78 10.96 42.29
N PHE A 15 -6.82 10.40 42.92
CA PHE A 15 -6.74 9.88 44.28
C PHE A 15 -5.73 8.73 44.36
N ALA A 16 -5.87 7.69 43.54
CA ALA A 16 -4.97 6.55 43.55
C ALA A 16 -3.51 6.95 43.30
N HIS A 17 -3.28 7.84 42.34
CA HIS A 17 -1.95 8.34 42.00
C HIS A 17 -1.35 9.16 43.14
N ARG A 18 -2.12 10.06 43.76
CA ARG A 18 -1.65 10.90 44.87
C ARG A 18 -1.36 10.10 46.14
N PHE A 19 -2.13 9.03 46.40
CA PHE A 19 -1.97 8.16 47.56
C PHE A 19 -1.15 6.89 47.26
N LEU A 20 -0.57 6.78 46.06
CA LEU A 20 0.27 5.66 45.60
C LEU A 20 -0.41 4.28 45.73
N ILE A 21 -1.71 4.23 45.46
CA ILE A 21 -2.52 3.00 45.49
C ILE A 21 -2.50 2.37 44.10
N SER A 22 -1.41 1.68 43.77
CA SER A 22 -1.14 1.17 42.41
C SER A 22 -2.27 0.31 41.84
N ARG A 23 -2.91 -0.53 42.66
CA ARG A 23 -4.03 -1.38 42.20
C ARG A 23 -5.26 -0.56 41.78
N LEU A 24 -5.53 0.53 42.48
CA LEU A 24 -6.66 1.41 42.16
C LEU A 24 -6.34 2.28 40.94
N GLU A 25 -5.08 2.67 40.79
CA GLU A 25 -4.56 3.39 39.63
C GLU A 25 -4.71 2.54 38.36
N GLU A 26 -4.26 1.28 38.40
CA GLU A 26 -4.42 0.32 37.30
C GLU A 26 -5.89 0.14 36.88
N LEU A 27 -6.79 -0.04 37.84
CA LEU A 27 -8.22 -0.21 37.56
C LEU A 27 -8.84 1.04 36.94
N ALA A 28 -8.46 2.23 37.42
CA ALA A 28 -8.91 3.49 36.85
C ALA A 28 -8.39 3.66 35.42
N LEU A 29 -7.12 3.32 35.16
CA LEU A 29 -6.52 3.36 33.82
C LEU A 29 -7.18 2.37 32.85
N GLN A 30 -7.40 1.13 33.26
CA GLN A 30 -8.11 0.14 32.45
C GLN A 30 -9.53 0.59 32.11
N HIS A 31 -10.20 1.24 33.06
CA HIS A 31 -11.52 1.79 32.80
C HIS A 31 -11.46 2.96 31.83
N LEU A 32 -10.50 3.87 31.99
CA LEU A 32 -10.28 4.98 31.07
C LEU A 32 -10.01 4.49 29.65
N GLU A 33 -9.10 3.53 29.49
CA GLU A 33 -8.77 2.90 28.21
C GLU A 33 -10.01 2.29 27.56
N ARG A 34 -10.80 1.53 28.32
CA ARG A 34 -12.05 0.94 27.81
C ARG A 34 -13.02 2.02 27.33
N ILE A 35 -13.20 3.10 28.09
CA ILE A 35 -14.09 4.20 27.69
C ILE A 35 -13.60 4.81 26.38
N LEU A 36 -12.30 5.13 26.28
CA LEU A 36 -11.69 5.70 25.08
C LEU A 36 -11.88 4.79 23.86
N LEU A 37 -11.75 3.46 24.02
CA LEU A 37 -11.96 2.49 22.94
C LEU A 37 -13.42 2.33 22.52
N THR A 38 -14.37 2.56 23.42
CA THR A 38 -15.81 2.41 23.13
C THR A 38 -16.47 3.69 22.60
N CYS A 39 -15.79 4.83 22.69
CA CYS A 39 -16.30 6.12 22.22
C CYS A 39 -15.94 6.34 20.75
N ASP A 40 -16.82 5.87 19.88
CA ASP A 40 -16.69 5.97 18.41
C ASP A 40 -17.48 7.16 17.81
N ALA A 41 -18.39 7.80 18.56
CA ALA A 41 -19.33 8.75 17.99
C ALA A 41 -19.06 10.21 18.40
N PRO A 42 -18.83 11.16 17.47
CA PRO A 42 -18.60 12.58 17.78
C PRO A 42 -19.74 13.28 18.54
N ASN A 43 -20.90 12.63 18.66
CA ASN A 43 -22.07 13.13 19.39
C ASN A 43 -22.21 12.56 20.81
N ASP A 44 -21.29 11.70 21.25
CA ASP A 44 -21.33 11.18 22.61
C ASP A 44 -21.00 12.29 23.61
N LEU A 45 -21.74 12.32 24.73
CA LEU A 45 -21.50 13.20 25.88
C LEU A 45 -20.04 13.11 26.37
N PHE A 46 -19.36 12.01 26.05
CA PHE A 46 -17.94 11.81 26.26
C PHE A 46 -17.09 12.94 25.66
N PHE A 47 -17.33 13.29 24.40
CA PHE A 47 -16.51 14.27 23.68
C PHE A 47 -16.65 15.67 24.27
N SER A 48 -17.86 16.06 24.68
CA SER A 48 -18.12 17.36 25.32
C SER A 48 -17.38 17.57 26.63
N ARG A 49 -16.96 16.50 27.32
CA ARG A 49 -16.27 16.55 28.61
C ARG A 49 -14.82 16.09 28.54
N LEU A 50 -14.37 15.67 27.36
CA LEU A 50 -13.01 15.21 27.15
C LEU A 50 -12.01 16.34 27.41
N ALA A 51 -12.34 17.55 26.97
CA ALA A 51 -11.51 18.74 27.21
C ALA A 51 -11.32 19.00 28.71
N ASP A 52 -12.40 18.98 29.49
CA ASP A 52 -12.35 19.15 30.95
C ASP A 52 -11.53 18.06 31.63
N ALA A 53 -11.73 16.80 31.23
CA ALA A 53 -10.98 15.66 31.77
C ALA A 53 -9.49 15.74 31.48
N ILE A 54 -9.11 16.18 30.26
CA ILE A 54 -7.72 16.42 29.89
C ILE A 54 -7.14 17.53 30.76
N HIS A 55 -7.83 18.67 30.89
CA HIS A 55 -7.36 19.81 31.67
C HIS A 55 -7.09 19.39 33.12
N LEU A 56 -8.05 18.69 33.75
CA LEU A 56 -7.94 18.21 35.12
C LEU A 56 -6.78 17.22 35.34
N ILE A 57 -6.58 16.27 34.42
CA ILE A 57 -5.48 15.30 34.51
C ILE A 57 -4.14 16.02 34.35
N TYR A 58 -4.02 16.92 33.39
CA TYR A 58 -2.77 17.65 33.15
C TYR A 58 -2.47 18.64 34.29
N GLU A 59 -3.48 19.26 34.90
CA GLU A 59 -3.28 20.09 36.10
C GLU A 59 -2.85 19.25 37.31
N SER A 60 -3.46 18.08 37.51
CA SER A 60 -3.24 17.23 38.68
C SER A 60 -1.95 16.37 38.63
N THR A 61 -1.35 16.19 37.45
CA THR A 61 -0.21 15.29 37.23
C THR A 61 1.00 15.94 36.55
N PRO A 62 1.50 17.09 37.03
CA PRO A 62 2.59 17.82 36.37
C PRO A 62 3.80 16.94 36.04
N LYS A 63 4.50 17.24 34.93
CA LYS A 63 5.65 16.49 34.35
C LYS A 63 6.88 16.34 35.25
N ILE A 64 6.76 16.64 36.54
CA ILE A 64 7.84 16.63 37.54
C ILE A 64 8.28 15.19 37.87
N SER A 65 7.48 14.17 37.55
CA SER A 65 7.84 12.76 37.78
C SER A 65 8.81 12.22 36.73
N GLN A 66 9.83 11.49 37.18
CA GLN A 66 10.79 10.77 36.32
C GLN A 66 10.15 9.70 35.41
N PHE A 67 8.91 9.31 35.69
CA PHE A 67 8.17 8.32 34.92
C PHE A 67 7.07 8.98 34.09
N PRO A 68 6.86 8.52 32.84
CA PRO A 68 5.77 9.00 32.02
C PRO A 68 4.43 8.63 32.67
N ASN A 69 3.54 9.61 32.77
CA ASN A 69 2.22 9.39 33.32
C ASN A 69 1.34 8.65 32.29
N THR A 70 0.89 7.44 32.63
CA THR A 70 0.12 6.58 31.72
C THR A 70 -1.20 7.21 31.29
N ALA A 71 -1.89 7.95 32.17
CA ALA A 71 -3.14 8.63 31.80
C ALA A 71 -2.89 9.74 30.76
N ARG A 72 -1.83 10.54 30.96
CA ARG A 72 -1.41 11.55 29.96
C ARG A 72 -1.06 10.91 28.63
N GLN A 73 -0.36 9.77 28.64
CA GLN A 73 -0.03 9.03 27.42
C GLN A 73 -1.28 8.52 26.69
N LEU A 74 -2.25 7.94 27.41
CA LEU A 74 -3.50 7.44 26.82
C LEU A 74 -4.31 8.58 26.17
N LEU A 75 -4.48 9.69 26.88
CA LEU A 75 -5.25 10.84 26.39
C LEU A 75 -4.60 11.49 25.17
N SER A 76 -3.30 11.78 25.25
CA SER A 76 -2.57 12.36 24.12
C SER A 76 -2.52 11.40 22.93
N GLN A 77 -2.47 10.08 23.15
CA GLN A 77 -2.56 9.07 22.08
C GLN A 77 -3.93 9.06 21.41
N TYR A 78 -5.00 8.99 22.21
CA TYR A 78 -6.37 8.98 21.69
C TYR A 78 -6.67 10.24 20.88
N VAL A 79 -6.26 11.40 21.39
CA VAL A 79 -6.45 12.68 20.71
C VAL A 79 -5.63 12.75 19.44
N ALA A 80 -4.37 12.32 19.44
CA ALA A 80 -3.56 12.31 18.22
C ALA A 80 -4.18 11.41 17.14
N GLN A 81 -4.76 10.27 17.50
CA GLN A 81 -5.44 9.37 16.56
C GLN A 81 -6.73 9.96 15.99
N ASN A 82 -7.46 10.77 16.76
CA ASN A 82 -8.75 11.34 16.39
C ASN A 82 -8.67 12.85 16.08
N PHE A 83 -7.47 13.40 15.89
CA PHE A 83 -7.24 14.83 15.89
C PHE A 83 -8.08 15.60 14.85
N THR A 84 -8.34 14.98 13.70
CA THR A 84 -9.12 15.57 12.59
C THR A 84 -10.62 15.32 12.70
N THR A 85 -11.05 14.38 13.56
CA THR A 85 -12.45 13.98 13.71
C THR A 85 -13.12 14.58 14.95
N LEU A 86 -12.34 15.10 15.91
CA LEU A 86 -12.81 15.78 17.11
C LEU A 86 -13.50 17.11 16.76
N PRO A 87 -14.84 17.22 16.87
CA PRO A 87 -15.58 18.39 16.40
C PRO A 87 -15.83 19.45 17.49
N ASP A 88 -15.38 19.21 18.72
CA ASP A 88 -15.82 19.93 19.91
C ASP A 88 -15.19 21.34 20.08
N GLU A 89 -16.00 22.31 20.52
CA GLU A 89 -15.52 23.67 20.84
C GLU A 89 -14.60 23.67 22.06
N GLY A 90 -14.85 22.80 23.04
CA GLY A 90 -13.95 22.61 24.19
C GLY A 90 -12.57 22.16 23.74
N PHE A 91 -12.51 21.24 22.77
CA PHE A 91 -11.24 20.81 22.18
C PHE A 91 -10.52 21.93 21.42
N LYS A 92 -11.24 22.77 20.65
CA LYS A 92 -10.63 23.93 19.98
C LYS A 92 -10.05 24.94 20.97
N SER A 93 -10.72 25.15 22.09
CA SER A 93 -10.21 25.99 23.18
C SER A 93 -8.92 25.40 23.74
N LEU A 94 -8.89 24.09 23.99
CA LEU A 94 -7.73 23.38 24.53
C LEU A 94 -6.52 23.41 23.58
N VAL A 95 -6.77 23.28 22.28
CA VAL A 95 -5.73 23.48 21.24
C VAL A 95 -5.19 24.90 21.24
N SER A 96 -6.06 25.89 21.43
CA SER A 96 -5.69 27.31 21.44
C SER A 96 -4.93 27.71 22.71
N GLU A 97 -5.26 27.09 23.84
CA GLU A 97 -4.55 27.25 25.12
C GLU A 97 -3.12 26.72 25.05
N GLY A 98 -2.92 25.59 24.35
CA GLY A 98 -1.61 24.99 24.19
C GLY A 98 -1.14 24.24 25.44
N GLY A 99 0.12 24.45 25.83
CA GLY A 99 0.71 23.84 27.03
C GLY A 99 1.19 22.39 26.85
N ASP A 100 1.47 21.74 27.97
CA ASP A 100 2.08 20.41 28.04
C ASP A 100 1.34 19.34 27.24
N PHE A 101 0.00 19.41 27.25
CA PHE A 101 -0.84 18.48 26.52
C PHE A 101 -0.62 18.60 25.01
N MET A 102 -0.65 19.81 24.47
CA MET A 102 -0.46 20.02 23.03
C MET A 102 0.95 19.66 22.58
N ILE A 103 1.95 19.80 23.45
CA ILE A 103 3.31 19.28 23.18
C ILE A 103 3.28 17.76 23.02
N ASP A 104 2.61 17.04 23.93
CA ASP A 104 2.51 15.57 23.87
C ASP A 104 1.75 15.11 22.62
N VAL A 105 0.65 15.78 22.27
CA VAL A 105 -0.12 15.51 21.04
C VAL A 105 0.72 15.80 19.79
N ALA A 106 1.40 16.94 19.73
CA ALA A 106 2.23 17.31 18.57
C ALA A 106 3.38 16.31 18.34
N GLN A 107 4.02 15.83 19.40
CA GLN A 107 5.05 14.79 19.29
C GLN A 107 4.49 13.50 18.70
N LYS A 108 3.29 13.08 19.13
CA LYS A 108 2.63 11.87 18.61
C LYS A 108 2.20 12.03 17.15
N LEU A 109 1.65 13.20 16.79
CA LEU A 109 1.33 13.51 15.40
C LEU A 109 2.59 13.52 14.52
N ALA A 110 3.68 14.13 14.98
CA ALA A 110 4.95 14.12 14.26
C ALA A 110 5.48 12.69 14.05
N GLN A 111 5.37 11.81 15.06
CA GLN A 111 5.73 10.39 14.96
C GLN A 111 4.83 9.63 13.96
N GLN A 112 3.52 9.91 13.97
CA GLN A 112 2.58 9.33 13.02
C GLN A 112 2.92 9.76 11.60
N ILE A 113 3.14 11.06 11.36
CA ILE A 113 3.54 11.60 10.05
C ILE A 113 4.85 10.98 9.58
N ALA A 114 5.85 10.86 10.45
CA ALA A 114 7.12 10.23 10.11
C ALA A 114 6.97 8.75 9.73
N THR A 115 6.09 8.02 10.43
CA THR A 115 5.83 6.60 10.16
C THR A 115 5.08 6.42 8.83
N VAL A 116 4.03 7.21 8.61
CA VAL A 116 3.25 7.20 7.35
C VAL A 116 4.12 7.64 6.18
N GLY A 117 5.00 8.62 6.37
CA GLY A 117 5.95 9.05 5.34
C GLY A 117 6.86 7.93 4.88
N ARG A 118 7.39 7.11 5.80
CA ARG A 118 8.21 5.94 5.45
C ARG A 118 7.42 4.84 4.74
N SER A 119 6.19 4.57 5.16
CA SER A 119 5.35 3.58 4.48
C SER A 119 5.00 4.03 3.07
N ASN A 120 4.71 5.32 2.87
CA ASN A 120 4.39 5.86 1.55
C ASN A 120 5.62 5.84 0.63
N GLN A 121 6.81 6.16 1.15
CA GLN A 121 8.05 6.04 0.37
C GLN A 121 8.27 4.61 -0.15
N SER A 122 8.03 3.60 0.69
CA SER A 122 8.09 2.20 0.29
C SER A 122 7.07 1.87 -0.82
N VAL A 123 5.86 2.41 -0.74
CA VAL A 123 4.84 2.23 -1.79
C VAL A 123 5.23 2.91 -3.10
N ASP A 124 5.77 4.14 -3.04
CA ASP A 124 6.23 4.88 -4.22
C ASP A 124 7.36 4.14 -4.94
N GLU A 125 8.28 3.52 -4.20
CA GLU A 125 9.34 2.67 -4.76
C GLU A 125 8.76 1.46 -5.52
N HIS A 126 7.71 0.82 -4.98
CA HIS A 126 7.04 -0.30 -5.66
C HIS A 126 6.27 0.14 -6.91
N ILE A 127 5.63 1.32 -6.87
CA ILE A 127 4.96 1.90 -8.04
C ILE A 127 6.00 2.13 -9.14
N HIS A 128 7.14 2.74 -8.81
CA HIS A 128 8.19 3.00 -9.77
C HIS A 128 8.78 1.71 -10.38
N GLU A 129 8.98 0.66 -9.58
CA GLU A 129 9.43 -0.64 -10.09
C GLU A 129 8.40 -1.28 -11.04
N LEU A 130 7.11 -1.14 -10.74
CA LEU A 130 6.03 -1.64 -11.60
C LEU A 130 5.95 -0.86 -12.91
N GLU A 131 6.07 0.46 -12.89
CA GLU A 131 6.14 1.31 -14.09
C GLU A 131 7.29 0.85 -15.00
N MET A 132 8.49 0.66 -14.44
CA MET A 132 9.65 0.16 -15.18
C MET A 132 9.45 -1.26 -15.77
N LYS A 133 8.63 -2.10 -15.13
CA LYS A 133 8.28 -3.42 -15.67
C LYS A 133 7.26 -3.31 -16.81
N ILE A 134 6.28 -2.42 -16.69
CA ILE A 134 5.30 -2.14 -17.74
C ILE A 134 6.01 -1.64 -18.99
N ASP A 135 6.86 -0.62 -18.87
CA ASP A 135 7.59 -0.05 -20.01
C ASP A 135 8.45 -1.10 -20.74
N ARG A 136 9.07 -1.99 -19.97
CA ARG A 136 9.88 -3.09 -20.51
C ARG A 136 9.02 -4.10 -21.26
N LEU A 137 7.90 -4.51 -20.68
CA LEU A 137 6.99 -5.47 -21.31
C LEU A 137 6.32 -4.89 -22.55
N GLU A 138 5.96 -3.61 -22.54
CA GLU A 138 5.44 -2.92 -23.73
C GLU A 138 6.48 -2.91 -24.86
N LEU A 139 7.74 -2.60 -24.53
CA LEU A 139 8.83 -2.62 -25.50
C LEU A 139 9.07 -4.03 -26.07
N GLU A 140 9.05 -5.05 -25.23
CA GLU A 140 9.22 -6.45 -25.61
C GLU A 140 8.06 -6.92 -26.51
N SER A 141 6.82 -6.64 -26.11
CA SER A 141 5.63 -6.95 -26.90
C SER A 141 5.67 -6.26 -28.27
N GLN A 142 6.13 -5.01 -28.34
CA GLN A 142 6.22 -4.30 -29.61
C GLN A 142 7.32 -4.86 -30.52
N ARG A 143 8.45 -5.31 -29.95
CA ARG A 143 9.49 -6.03 -30.70
C ARG A 143 8.97 -7.35 -31.22
N GLU A 144 8.36 -8.17 -30.38
CA GLU A 144 7.78 -9.46 -30.77
C GLU A 144 6.76 -9.29 -31.90
N LYS A 145 5.87 -8.30 -31.78
CA LYS A 145 4.91 -7.97 -32.82
C LYS A 145 5.58 -7.61 -34.15
N SER A 146 6.64 -6.80 -34.11
CA SER A 146 7.39 -6.43 -35.33
C SER A 146 8.12 -7.62 -35.98
N VAL A 147 8.57 -8.58 -35.17
CA VAL A 147 9.17 -9.82 -35.67
C VAL A 147 8.09 -10.68 -36.32
N LEU A 148 6.94 -10.82 -35.66
CA LEU A 148 5.82 -11.61 -36.14
C LEU A 148 5.30 -11.07 -37.49
N GLU A 149 5.08 -9.75 -37.61
CA GLU A 149 4.67 -9.11 -38.86
C GLU A 149 5.67 -9.37 -40.00
N ARG A 150 6.98 -9.28 -39.72
CA ARG A 150 8.03 -9.59 -40.72
C ARG A 150 7.99 -11.04 -41.15
N THR A 151 7.85 -11.97 -40.21
CA THR A 151 7.78 -13.41 -40.55
C THR A 151 6.52 -13.77 -41.30
N GLU A 152 5.38 -13.13 -41.01
CA GLU A 152 4.14 -13.32 -41.75
C GLU A 152 4.27 -12.81 -43.20
N GLU A 153 4.93 -11.67 -43.41
CA GLU A 153 5.23 -11.14 -44.74
C GLU A 153 6.12 -12.09 -45.55
N GLU A 154 7.22 -12.57 -44.95
CA GLU A 154 8.11 -13.56 -45.58
C GLU A 154 7.35 -14.84 -45.97
N ILE A 155 6.52 -15.39 -45.08
CA ILE A 155 5.69 -16.57 -45.38
C ILE A 155 4.74 -16.27 -46.55
N GLY A 156 4.08 -15.11 -46.54
CA GLY A 156 3.18 -14.69 -47.62
C GLY A 156 3.87 -14.60 -48.99
N GLU A 157 5.11 -14.09 -49.03
CA GLU A 157 5.94 -14.06 -50.23
C GLU A 157 6.27 -15.47 -50.73
N TRP A 158 6.72 -16.36 -49.83
CA TRP A 158 7.02 -17.76 -50.16
C TRP A 158 5.79 -18.50 -50.72
N GLU A 159 4.62 -18.32 -50.11
CA GLU A 159 3.39 -18.91 -50.59
C GLU A 159 2.97 -18.37 -51.96
N SER A 160 3.15 -17.07 -52.20
CA SER A 160 2.87 -16.46 -53.51
C SER A 160 3.77 -17.03 -54.59
N TRP A 161 5.06 -17.16 -54.30
CA TRP A 161 6.03 -17.78 -55.21
C TRP A 161 5.65 -19.25 -55.52
N ASN A 162 5.23 -20.01 -54.51
CA ASN A 162 4.79 -21.40 -54.70
C ASN A 162 3.52 -21.51 -55.56
N ARG A 163 2.56 -20.59 -55.37
CA ARG A 163 1.35 -20.51 -56.22
C ARG A 163 1.70 -20.19 -57.67
N ASP A 164 2.64 -19.28 -57.92
CA ASP A 164 3.09 -18.90 -59.27
C ASP A 164 3.75 -20.06 -60.01
N ILE A 165 4.54 -20.90 -59.32
CA ILE A 165 5.12 -22.12 -59.90
C ILE A 165 4.01 -23.11 -60.27
N THR A 166 3.04 -23.28 -59.38
CA THR A 166 1.91 -24.20 -59.59
C THR A 166 1.01 -23.73 -60.74
N ALA A 167 0.75 -22.42 -60.85
CA ALA A 167 -0.10 -21.81 -61.88
C ALA A 167 0.56 -21.77 -63.27
N LYS A 168 1.89 -21.59 -63.34
CA LYS A 168 2.64 -21.62 -64.61
C LYS A 168 2.72 -23.01 -65.25
N GLY A 169 2.13 -24.04 -64.64
CA GLY A 169 1.95 -25.32 -65.29
C GLY A 169 3.27 -25.94 -65.75
N LEU A 170 4.35 -25.76 -64.97
CA LEU A 170 5.53 -26.61 -65.03
C LEU A 170 5.13 -28.00 -64.47
N ARG A 171 4.21 -28.68 -65.16
CA ARG A 171 4.13 -30.13 -65.09
C ARG A 171 5.40 -30.63 -65.79
N PRO A 172 6.32 -31.31 -65.09
CA PRO A 172 7.42 -31.94 -65.78
C PRO A 172 6.82 -33.01 -66.68
N ARG A 173 6.90 -32.76 -67.98
CA ARG A 173 6.44 -33.69 -69.00
C ARG A 173 7.46 -34.81 -69.06
N GLY A 174 7.20 -35.86 -68.27
CA GLY A 174 7.86 -37.16 -68.33
C GLY A 174 9.35 -37.13 -68.02
N ASP A 175 9.72 -37.50 -66.80
CA ASP A 175 10.73 -38.53 -66.51
C ASP A 175 10.74 -38.73 -64.99
N ALA A 176 10.56 -39.98 -64.54
CA ALA A 176 10.29 -40.31 -63.14
C ALA A 176 11.44 -39.95 -62.18
N GLU A 177 12.65 -39.73 -62.69
CA GLU A 177 13.83 -39.37 -61.88
C GLU A 177 13.86 -37.88 -61.48
N SER A 178 13.17 -37.00 -62.20
CA SER A 178 13.15 -35.57 -61.86
C SER A 178 12.21 -35.24 -60.70
N PHE A 179 11.19 -36.08 -60.46
CA PHE A 179 10.22 -35.90 -59.37
C PHE A 179 10.83 -36.23 -58.01
N GLU A 180 11.63 -37.30 -57.90
CA GLU A 180 12.33 -37.61 -56.64
C GLU A 180 13.36 -36.53 -56.30
N LEU A 181 14.14 -36.05 -57.28
CA LEU A 181 15.10 -34.97 -57.02
C LEU A 181 14.41 -33.65 -56.65
N ALA A 182 13.28 -33.30 -57.26
CA ALA A 182 12.54 -32.09 -56.90
C ALA A 182 11.91 -32.18 -55.51
N ILE A 183 11.38 -33.34 -55.13
CA ILE A 183 10.86 -33.59 -53.77
C ILE A 183 12.00 -33.58 -52.76
N ILE A 184 13.13 -34.22 -53.05
CA ILE A 184 14.32 -34.25 -52.17
C ILE A 184 14.92 -32.85 -52.00
N VAL A 185 15.03 -32.05 -53.06
CA VAL A 185 15.53 -30.67 -52.96
C VAL A 185 14.55 -29.79 -52.18
N SER A 186 13.24 -29.99 -52.36
CA SER A 186 12.22 -29.27 -51.58
C SER A 186 12.26 -29.67 -50.09
N PHE A 187 12.42 -30.97 -49.80
CA PHE A 187 12.58 -31.45 -48.42
C PHE A 187 13.89 -30.97 -47.79
N LEU A 188 14.99 -30.95 -48.54
CA LEU A 188 16.29 -30.46 -48.05
C LEU A 188 16.29 -28.94 -47.83
N LEU A 189 15.59 -28.17 -48.67
CA LEU A 189 15.41 -26.73 -48.45
C LEU A 189 14.52 -26.44 -47.24
N VAL A 190 13.42 -27.19 -47.06
CA VAL A 190 12.57 -27.08 -45.88
C VAL A 190 13.33 -27.50 -44.61
N PHE A 191 14.10 -28.59 -44.64
CA PHE A 191 14.89 -29.03 -43.49
C PHE A 191 16.04 -28.07 -43.15
N SER A 192 16.71 -27.50 -44.15
CA SER A 192 17.79 -26.53 -43.91
C SER A 192 17.25 -25.20 -43.38
N CYS A 193 16.05 -24.78 -43.78
CA CYS A 193 15.38 -23.61 -43.20
C CYS A 193 14.88 -23.87 -41.76
N SER A 194 14.30 -25.04 -41.46
CA SER A 194 13.91 -25.38 -40.07
C SER A 194 15.12 -25.44 -39.13
N LEU A 195 16.25 -26.00 -39.57
CA LEU A 195 17.46 -26.04 -38.74
C LEU A 195 18.06 -24.65 -38.49
N TYR A 196 17.87 -23.71 -39.43
CA TYR A 196 18.36 -22.33 -39.29
C TYR A 196 17.50 -21.51 -38.32
N ILE A 197 16.19 -21.76 -38.29
CA ILE A 197 15.25 -21.12 -37.35
C ILE A 197 15.47 -21.63 -35.92
N ASP A 198 15.70 -22.93 -35.73
CA ASP A 198 15.96 -23.50 -34.39
C ASP A 198 17.31 -23.04 -33.79
N ILE A 199 18.32 -22.75 -34.63
CA ILE A 199 19.61 -22.23 -34.18
C ILE A 199 19.53 -20.73 -33.82
N ALA A 200 18.69 -19.96 -34.51
CA ALA A 200 18.51 -18.53 -34.26
C ALA A 200 17.68 -18.21 -33.00
N PHE A 201 16.86 -19.15 -32.51
CA PHE A 201 16.01 -18.99 -31.32
C PHE A 201 16.66 -19.53 -30.02
N ALA A 202 17.86 -20.11 -30.09
CA ALA A 202 18.58 -20.73 -28.97
C ALA A 202 19.75 -19.89 -28.42
N GLN A 203 19.86 -18.61 -28.80
CA GLN A 203 20.81 -17.61 -28.27
C GLN A 203 20.06 -16.47 -27.58
#